data_AF-A0A7C9DK53-F1
#
_entry.id   AF-A0A7C9DK53-F1
#
_cell.length_a   1.000
_cell.length_b   1.000
_cell.length_c   1.000
_cell.angle_alpha   90.00
_cell.angle_beta   90.00
_cell.angle_gamma   90.00
#
_symmetry.space_group_name_H-M   'P 1'
#
loop_
_entity.id
_entity.type
_entity.pdbx_description
1 polymer ?
#
loop_
_entity_poly.entity_id
_entity_poly.type
_entity_poly.pdbx_seq_one_letter_code
_entity_poly.pdbx_strand_id
1 'polypeptide(L)'
;MEPDVSIESMCTIRVAVLPIGPIPPSLFRDYASLLTLHSKIDLSSISSFYTEHQKSPFTHQPWDTGSLRFKFILGGSPPSPWEDFQSNRKILAVIGIFHCPSSPDLHLVSEQFSHACKAYITSALAQKCFGFCPGDEQLEDGSKENLNLFPPADRQTLEMHMHTMMQDIAASLLMEFEKWVLKAESAGTIVKTPLAS
;
A
#
# COMPACT_ATOMS: atom_id res chain seq x y z
N MET A 1 20.23 2.08 17.14
CA MET A 1 18.99 2.85 17.38
C MET A 1 18.81 3.73 16.15
N GLU A 2 17.76 3.53 15.36
CA GLU A 2 17.53 4.38 14.18
C GLU A 2 17.35 5.83 14.64
N PRO A 3 18.03 6.81 14.02
CA PRO A 3 17.72 8.21 14.26
C PRO A 3 16.27 8.45 13.77
N ASP A 4 15.51 9.30 14.45
CA ASP A 4 14.11 9.67 14.12
C ASP A 4 12.99 8.72 14.59
N VAL A 5 13.15 8.09 15.75
CA VAL A 5 12.02 7.45 16.45
C VAL A 5 11.18 8.51 17.17
N SER A 6 10.14 9.03 16.49
CA SER A 6 9.04 9.78 17.12
C SER A 6 7.92 8.83 17.53
N ILE A 7 7.06 9.20 18.49
CA ILE A 7 5.83 8.45 18.81
C ILE A 7 4.98 8.24 17.56
N GLU A 8 4.99 9.23 16.64
CA GLU A 8 4.27 9.16 15.37
C GLU A 8 4.78 8.03 14.45
N SER A 9 6.04 7.60 14.60
CA SER A 9 6.60 6.47 13.83
C SER A 9 5.96 5.12 14.19
N MET A 10 5.25 5.04 15.30
CA MET A 10 4.56 3.83 15.76
C MET A 10 3.17 3.68 15.13
N CYS A 11 2.57 4.77 14.62
CA CYS A 11 1.25 4.77 13.99
C CYS A 11 1.27 4.91 12.46
N THR A 12 2.45 4.78 11.84
CA THR A 12 2.60 4.81 10.39
C THR A 12 2.67 3.41 9.78
N ILE A 13 1.88 3.19 8.73
CA ILE A 13 1.96 2.03 7.85
C ILE A 13 3.13 2.23 6.89
N ARG A 14 4.09 1.30 6.88
CA ARG A 14 5.22 1.35 5.95
C ARG A 14 4.83 0.75 4.60
N VAL A 15 5.13 1.47 3.53
CA VAL A 15 4.83 1.09 2.15
C VAL A 15 6.13 1.07 1.36
N ALA A 16 6.48 -0.07 0.77
CA ALA A 16 7.62 -0.15 -0.15
C ALA A 16 7.21 0.39 -1.52
N VAL A 17 7.99 1.31 -2.07
CA VAL A 17 7.78 1.86 -3.41
C VAL A 17 8.92 1.40 -4.31
N LEU A 18 8.63 0.57 -5.31
CA LEU A 18 9.63 -0.13 -6.10
C LEU A 18 9.58 0.32 -7.57
N PRO A 19 10.72 0.61 -8.21
CA PRO A 19 10.78 0.77 -9.65
C PRO A 19 10.59 -0.60 -10.32
N ILE A 20 9.65 -0.71 -11.26
CA ILE A 20 9.40 -1.92 -12.03
C ILE A 20 9.76 -1.65 -13.50
N GLY A 21 10.61 -2.51 -14.07
CA GLY A 21 11.13 -2.34 -15.41
C GLY A 21 12.15 -1.19 -15.55
N PRO A 22 12.55 -0.87 -16.79
CA PRO A 22 13.52 0.19 -17.07
C PRO A 22 12.90 1.59 -16.89
N ILE A 23 12.91 2.10 -15.65
CA ILE A 23 12.50 3.48 -15.34
C ILE A 23 13.71 4.35 -14.98
N PRO A 24 13.88 5.53 -15.61
CA PRO A 24 14.92 6.49 -15.20
C PRO A 24 14.76 6.92 -13.74
N PRO A 25 15.84 6.99 -12.93
CA PRO A 25 15.74 7.33 -11.51
C PRO A 25 15.15 8.71 -11.21
N SER A 26 15.31 9.69 -12.11
CA SER A 26 14.67 11.00 -12.00
C SER A 26 13.16 10.89 -12.11
N LEU A 27 12.69 10.20 -13.14
CA LEU A 27 11.28 10.01 -13.43
C LEU A 27 10.58 9.19 -12.32
N PHE A 28 11.26 8.17 -11.80
CA PHE A 28 10.77 7.41 -10.64
C PHE A 28 10.56 8.32 -9.42
N ARG A 29 11.49 9.23 -9.13
CA ARG A 29 11.33 10.18 -8.02
C ARG A 29 10.18 11.15 -8.26
N ASP A 30 9.98 11.60 -9.49
CA ASP A 30 8.87 12.50 -9.83
C ASP A 30 7.52 11.81 -9.62
N TYR A 31 7.36 10.57 -10.06
CA TYR A 31 6.15 9.78 -9.82
C TYR A 31 5.96 9.46 -8.33
N ALA A 32 7.04 9.08 -7.64
CA ALA A 32 7.00 8.83 -6.20
C ALA A 32 6.62 10.09 -5.40
N SER A 33 6.98 11.28 -5.88
CA SER A 33 6.59 12.54 -5.22
C SER A 33 5.07 12.68 -5.13
N LEU A 34 4.32 12.21 -6.13
CA LEU A 34 2.85 12.21 -6.13
C LEU A 34 2.28 11.32 -5.02
N LEU A 35 2.94 10.20 -4.71
CA LEU A 35 2.55 9.34 -3.58
C LEU A 35 2.80 10.02 -2.24
N THR A 36 3.95 10.68 -2.09
CA THR A 36 4.33 11.28 -0.81
C THR A 36 3.40 12.40 -0.35
N LEU A 37 2.69 13.06 -1.28
CA LEU A 37 1.63 14.01 -0.98
C LEU A 37 0.44 13.36 -0.24
N HIS A 38 0.27 12.06 -0.39
CA HIS A 38 -0.83 11.26 0.15
C HIS A 38 -0.39 10.41 1.36
N SER A 39 0.48 10.96 2.21
CA SER A 39 0.97 10.31 3.43
C SER A 39 -0.08 10.22 4.55
N LYS A 40 -1.21 10.90 4.43
CA LYS A 40 -2.35 10.82 5.36
C LYS A 40 -3.63 10.70 4.55
N ILE A 41 -4.43 9.67 4.86
CA ILE A 41 -5.76 9.46 4.27
C ILE A 41 -6.77 9.42 5.42
N ASP A 42 -7.77 10.30 5.38
CA ASP A 42 -8.81 10.36 6.40
C ASP A 42 -9.81 9.19 6.21
N LEU A 43 -10.27 8.61 7.32
CA LEU A 43 -11.16 7.45 7.26
C LEU A 43 -12.53 7.79 6.63
N SER A 44 -12.95 9.05 6.73
CA SER A 44 -14.19 9.53 6.15
C SER A 44 -14.19 9.40 4.63
N SER A 45 -13.03 9.58 3.98
CA SER A 45 -12.89 9.54 2.53
C SER A 45 -12.81 8.13 1.94
N ILE A 46 -12.68 7.10 2.78
CA ILE A 46 -12.58 5.69 2.34
C ILE A 46 -13.81 4.86 2.69
N SER A 47 -14.76 5.43 3.46
CA SER A 47 -16.00 4.75 3.87
C SER A 47 -16.79 4.17 2.68
N SER A 48 -16.74 4.81 1.52
CA SER A 48 -17.39 4.33 0.28
C SER A 48 -16.66 3.17 -0.41
N PHE A 49 -15.36 3.00 -0.16
CA PHE A 49 -14.54 1.91 -0.68
C PHE A 49 -14.48 0.71 0.28
N TYR A 50 -14.93 0.90 1.52
CA TYR A 50 -14.94 -0.14 2.54
C TYR A 50 -16.19 -1.02 2.42
N THR A 51 -15.98 -2.33 2.30
CA THR A 51 -17.07 -3.30 2.35
C THR A 51 -17.01 -4.03 3.69
N GLU A 52 -17.96 -3.73 4.58
CA GLU A 52 -18.02 -4.33 5.90
C GLU A 52 -18.39 -5.81 5.81
N HIS A 53 -17.60 -6.69 6.43
CA HIS A 53 -17.97 -8.09 6.60
C HIS A 53 -19.02 -8.20 7.72
N GLN A 54 -20.01 -9.10 7.58
CA GLN A 54 -21.13 -9.27 8.53
C GLN A 54 -20.74 -9.58 10.00
N LYS A 55 -19.45 -9.69 10.31
CA LYS A 55 -18.88 -9.85 11.65
C LYS A 55 -17.63 -8.98 11.83
N SER A 56 -17.70 -7.69 11.54
CA SER A 56 -16.54 -6.83 11.72
C SER A 56 -16.14 -6.72 13.19
N PRO A 57 -14.85 -6.94 13.56
CA PRO A 57 -14.36 -6.67 14.90
C PRO A 57 -14.22 -5.16 15.17
N PHE A 58 -14.39 -4.32 14.15
CA PHE A 58 -14.22 -2.87 14.20
C PHE A 58 -15.53 -2.10 14.38
N THR A 59 -16.34 -2.50 15.36
CA THR A 59 -17.65 -1.88 15.65
C THR A 59 -17.59 -0.40 16.07
N HIS A 60 -16.43 0.09 16.51
CA HIS A 60 -16.21 1.47 16.94
C HIS A 60 -15.14 2.20 16.11
N GLN A 61 -15.04 1.89 14.81
CA GLN A 61 -14.10 2.57 13.92
C GLN A 61 -14.41 4.08 13.86
N PRO A 62 -13.45 4.98 14.13
CA PRO A 62 -13.69 6.42 14.16
C PRO A 62 -13.70 7.01 12.75
N TRP A 63 -14.70 6.67 11.93
CA TRP A 63 -14.79 7.07 10.52
C TRP A 63 -14.67 8.59 10.31
N ASP A 64 -15.24 9.41 11.19
CA ASP A 64 -15.26 10.87 11.00
C ASP A 64 -13.98 11.58 11.45
N THR A 65 -13.19 10.97 12.33
CA THR A 65 -12.04 11.64 12.99
C THR A 65 -10.71 10.92 12.83
N GLY A 66 -10.73 9.64 12.44
CA GLY A 66 -9.55 8.83 12.24
C GLY A 66 -8.89 9.05 10.89
N SER A 67 -7.63 8.63 10.80
CA SER A 67 -6.86 8.66 9.55
C SER A 67 -5.82 7.55 9.54
N LEU A 68 -5.54 6.99 8.36
CA LEU A 68 -4.38 6.16 8.11
C LEU A 68 -3.18 7.04 7.72
N ARG A 69 -2.00 6.70 8.24
CA ARG A 69 -0.75 7.38 7.94
C ARG A 69 0.20 6.43 7.25
N PHE A 70 0.82 6.89 6.18
CA PHE A 70 1.73 6.12 5.35
C PHE A 70 3.14 6.69 5.40
N LYS A 71 4.12 5.80 5.51
CA LYS A 71 5.53 6.09 5.33
C LYS A 71 6.03 5.34 4.10
N PHE A 72 6.32 6.08 3.03
CA PHE A 72 6.81 5.52 1.78
C PHE A 72 8.33 5.30 1.85
N ILE A 73 8.77 4.09 1.53
CA ILE A 73 10.18 3.67 1.50
C ILE A 73 10.56 3.49 0.03
N LEU A 74 11.20 4.51 -0.56
CA LEU A 74 11.60 4.49 -1.97
C LEU A 74 12.74 3.50 -2.20
N GLY A 75 12.58 2.64 -3.21
CA GLY A 75 13.51 1.54 -3.48
C GLY A 75 13.29 0.30 -2.61
N GLY A 76 12.34 0.38 -1.65
CA GLY A 76 12.08 -0.68 -0.69
C GLY A 76 13.17 -0.80 0.39
N SER A 77 13.02 -1.81 1.23
CA SER A 77 13.96 -2.16 2.29
C SER A 77 13.86 -3.65 2.55
N PRO A 78 14.94 -4.36 2.88
CA PRO A 78 14.81 -5.72 3.38
C PRO A 78 13.89 -5.76 4.62
N PRO A 79 13.19 -6.88 4.85
CA PRO A 79 12.40 -7.09 6.07
C PRO A 79 13.23 -6.87 7.32
N SER A 80 12.64 -6.25 8.35
CA SER A 80 13.39 -5.98 9.58
C SER A 80 13.56 -7.25 10.39
N PRO A 81 14.74 -7.55 10.95
CA PRO A 81 14.93 -8.70 11.84
C PRO A 81 14.02 -8.69 13.08
N TRP A 82 13.47 -7.53 13.42
CA TRP A 82 12.60 -7.31 14.57
C TRP A 82 11.13 -7.17 14.21
N GLU A 83 10.76 -7.38 12.95
CA GLU A 83 9.40 -7.07 12.48
C GLU A 83 8.32 -7.92 13.16
N ASP A 84 8.65 -9.13 13.60
CA ASP A 84 7.74 -10.00 14.35
C ASP A 84 7.47 -9.53 15.79
N PHE A 85 8.39 -8.78 16.38
CA PHE A 85 8.23 -8.18 17.70
C PHE A 85 7.73 -6.73 17.62
N GLN A 86 8.00 -6.06 16.52
CA GLN A 86 7.68 -4.65 16.29
C GLN A 86 6.93 -4.50 14.97
N SER A 87 5.61 -4.76 15.02
CA SER A 87 4.74 -4.79 13.84
C SER A 87 4.76 -3.48 13.02
N ASN A 88 5.04 -2.34 13.65
CA ASN A 88 5.19 -1.05 12.95
C ASN A 88 6.43 -0.98 12.03
N ARG A 89 7.33 -1.97 12.11
CA ARG A 89 8.46 -2.13 11.19
C ARG A 89 8.10 -2.93 9.94
N LYS A 90 7.01 -3.70 9.95
CA LYS A 90 6.55 -4.50 8.79
C LYS A 90 6.18 -3.59 7.64
N ILE A 91 6.55 -4.00 6.43
CA ILE A 91 6.06 -3.38 5.20
C ILE A 91 4.73 -4.04 4.89
N LEU A 92 3.64 -3.28 5.04
CA LEU A 92 2.28 -3.82 4.93
C LEU A 92 1.69 -3.58 3.54
N ALA A 93 2.32 -2.76 2.71
CA ALA A 93 1.93 -2.60 1.32
C ALA A 93 3.14 -2.43 0.40
N VAL A 94 2.98 -2.84 -0.85
CA VAL A 94 3.97 -2.69 -1.92
C VAL A 94 3.33 -1.95 -3.09
N ILE A 95 3.97 -0.86 -3.52
CA ILE A 95 3.58 -0.08 -4.68
C ILE A 95 4.69 -0.20 -5.73
N GLY A 96 4.39 -0.82 -6.86
CA GLY A 96 5.24 -0.79 -8.05
C GLY A 96 4.99 0.49 -8.85
N ILE A 97 6.05 1.10 -9.38
CA ILE A 97 5.94 2.22 -10.33
C ILE A 97 6.69 1.84 -11.60
N PHE A 98 6.03 1.95 -12.75
CA PHE A 98 6.66 1.77 -14.05
C PHE A 98 6.27 2.88 -15.04
N HIS A 99 7.12 3.09 -16.04
CA HIS A 99 6.88 4.02 -17.12
C HIS A 99 6.53 3.24 -18.38
N CYS A 100 5.29 3.37 -18.84
CA CYS A 100 4.75 2.55 -19.92
C CYS A 100 5.53 2.68 -21.25
N PRO A 101 6.02 3.86 -21.67
CA PRO A 101 6.84 3.99 -22.88
C PRO A 101 8.17 3.22 -22.83
N SER A 102 8.73 2.98 -21.64
CA SER A 102 9.94 2.17 -21.47
C SER A 102 9.63 0.68 -21.24
N SER A 103 8.38 0.36 -20.88
CA SER A 103 7.90 -0.98 -20.58
C SER A 103 6.60 -1.26 -21.34
N PRO A 104 6.66 -1.51 -22.67
CA PRO A 104 5.47 -1.71 -23.49
C PRO A 104 4.70 -2.98 -23.11
N ASP A 105 5.42 -4.04 -22.72
CA ASP A 105 4.84 -5.33 -22.34
C ASP A 105 4.34 -5.34 -20.89
N LEU A 106 3.03 -5.24 -20.71
CA LEU A 106 2.37 -5.29 -19.39
C LEU A 106 2.44 -6.66 -18.72
N HIS A 107 2.55 -7.76 -19.48
CA HIS A 107 2.74 -9.09 -18.90
C HIS A 107 4.10 -9.20 -18.23
N LEU A 108 5.16 -8.74 -18.91
CA LEU A 108 6.50 -8.70 -18.35
C LEU A 108 6.56 -7.83 -17.09
N VAL A 109 5.92 -6.66 -17.12
CA VAL A 109 5.82 -5.78 -15.93
C VAL A 109 5.10 -6.48 -14.78
N SER A 110 4.01 -7.20 -15.05
CA SER A 110 3.28 -7.95 -14.04
C SER A 110 4.14 -9.07 -13.41
N GLU A 111 4.92 -9.80 -14.22
CA GLU A 111 5.85 -10.82 -13.70
C GLU A 111 6.96 -10.19 -12.86
N GLN A 112 7.55 -9.10 -13.32
CA GLN A 112 8.59 -8.36 -12.59
C GLN A 112 8.06 -7.83 -11.27
N PHE A 113 6.84 -7.29 -11.25
CA PHE A 113 6.18 -6.83 -10.04
C PHE A 113 5.91 -7.98 -9.07
N SER A 114 5.33 -9.08 -9.55
CA SER A 114 5.11 -10.29 -8.74
C SER A 114 6.41 -10.83 -8.15
N HIS A 115 7.49 -10.84 -8.94
CA HIS A 115 8.82 -11.24 -8.47
C HIS A 115 9.33 -10.29 -7.36
N ALA A 116 9.20 -8.98 -7.54
CA ALA A 116 9.63 -7.99 -6.54
C ALA A 116 8.82 -8.11 -5.23
N CYS A 117 7.52 -8.41 -5.32
CA CYS A 117 6.65 -8.62 -4.16
C CYS A 117 7.02 -9.85 -3.32
N LYS A 118 7.74 -10.85 -3.87
CA LYS A 118 8.16 -12.05 -3.13
C LYS A 118 8.99 -11.72 -1.88
N ALA A 119 9.76 -10.62 -1.92
CA ALA A 119 10.55 -10.17 -0.77
C ALA A 119 9.68 -9.73 0.43
N TYR A 120 8.41 -9.44 0.20
CA TYR A 120 7.46 -8.91 1.19
C TYR A 120 6.24 -9.80 1.39
N ILE A 121 6.21 -11.00 0.82
CA ILE A 121 5.01 -11.85 0.75
C ILE A 121 4.43 -12.23 2.12
N THR A 122 5.27 -12.26 3.16
CA THR A 122 4.87 -12.61 4.53
C THR A 122 4.21 -11.46 5.28
N SER A 123 4.49 -10.21 4.90
CA SER A 123 4.07 -9.01 5.62
C SER A 123 3.14 -8.10 4.82
N ALA A 124 3.29 -8.05 3.50
CA ALA A 124 2.49 -7.19 2.63
C ALA A 124 1.06 -7.72 2.48
N LEU A 125 0.10 -6.85 2.82
CA LEU A 125 -1.34 -7.06 2.74
C LEU A 125 -1.95 -6.49 1.46
N ALA A 126 -1.35 -5.43 0.92
CA ALA A 126 -1.81 -4.79 -0.30
C ALA A 126 -0.66 -4.66 -1.31
N GLN A 127 -0.95 -4.94 -2.58
CA GLN A 127 0.02 -4.85 -3.67
C GLN A 127 -0.66 -4.15 -4.84
N LYS A 128 -0.08 -3.05 -5.32
CA LYS A 128 -0.57 -2.31 -6.49
C LYS A 128 0.60 -1.87 -7.35
N CYS A 129 0.41 -1.83 -8.65
CA CYS A 129 1.40 -1.38 -9.62
C CYS A 129 0.83 -0.23 -10.44
N PHE A 130 1.54 0.89 -10.50
CA PHE A 130 1.13 2.13 -11.14
C PHE A 130 1.96 2.38 -12.39
N GLY A 131 1.29 2.39 -13.55
CA GLY A 131 1.89 2.62 -14.86
C GLY A 131 1.59 4.02 -15.35
N PHE A 132 2.61 4.79 -15.71
CA PHE A 132 2.43 6.16 -16.20
C PHE A 132 2.64 6.27 -17.71
N CYS A 133 1.81 7.10 -18.33
CA CYS A 133 1.82 7.38 -19.78
C CYS A 133 1.59 6.13 -20.66
N PRO A 134 0.53 5.32 -20.43
CA PRO A 134 0.19 4.19 -21.28
C PRO A 134 -0.03 4.64 -22.73
N GLY A 135 0.40 3.79 -23.68
CA GLY A 135 -0.02 3.89 -25.07
C GLY A 135 -1.41 3.27 -25.29
N ASP A 136 -2.01 3.53 -26.45
CA ASP A 136 -3.38 3.07 -26.77
C ASP A 136 -3.54 1.54 -26.65
N GLU A 137 -2.57 0.77 -27.14
CA GLU A 137 -2.57 -0.70 -27.04
C GLU A 137 -2.56 -1.20 -25.58
N GLN A 138 -1.89 -0.46 -24.69
CA GLN A 138 -1.81 -0.81 -23.26
C GLN A 138 -3.07 -0.44 -22.49
N LEU A 139 -3.83 0.56 -22.97
CA LEU A 139 -5.14 0.89 -22.42
C LEU A 139 -6.16 -0.21 -22.72
N GLU A 140 -6.06 -0.85 -23.88
CA GLU A 140 -6.91 -1.99 -24.25
C GLU A 140 -6.57 -3.28 -23.46
N ASP A 141 -5.29 -3.53 -23.17
CA ASP A 141 -4.81 -4.67 -22.34
C ASP A 141 -4.85 -4.39 -20.81
N GLY A 142 -5.19 -3.16 -20.40
CA GLY A 142 -4.95 -2.63 -19.05
C GLY A 142 -5.76 -3.22 -17.89
N SER A 143 -6.56 -4.28 -18.11
CA SER A 143 -7.47 -4.85 -17.10
C SER A 143 -6.87 -5.98 -16.26
N LYS A 144 -5.58 -5.91 -15.93
CA LYS A 144 -4.90 -6.91 -15.10
C LYS A 144 -5.04 -6.60 -13.62
N GLU A 145 -5.27 -7.64 -12.81
CA GLU A 145 -5.37 -7.52 -11.36
C GLU A 145 -4.12 -6.82 -10.80
N ASN A 146 -4.35 -5.73 -10.06
CA ASN A 146 -3.34 -4.88 -9.41
C ASN A 146 -2.56 -3.89 -10.30
N LEU A 147 -2.75 -3.89 -11.62
CA LEU A 147 -2.17 -2.84 -12.49
C LEU A 147 -3.16 -1.68 -12.64
N ASN A 148 -2.69 -0.45 -12.45
CA ASN A 148 -3.48 0.76 -12.64
C ASN A 148 -2.70 1.72 -13.52
N LEU A 149 -3.31 2.13 -14.63
CA LEU A 149 -2.69 2.95 -15.65
C LEU A 149 -3.14 4.40 -15.51
N PHE A 150 -2.17 5.31 -15.51
CA PHE A 150 -2.34 6.75 -15.42
C PHE A 150 -2.10 7.35 -16.81
N PRO A 151 -3.17 7.65 -17.59
CA PRO A 151 -3.03 8.27 -18.91
C PRO A 151 -2.26 9.59 -18.82
N PRO A 152 -1.56 10.01 -19.89
CA PRO A 152 -0.93 11.33 -19.93
C PRO A 152 -1.97 12.42 -19.65
N ALA A 153 -1.81 13.13 -18.53
CA ALA A 153 -2.72 14.18 -18.11
C ALA A 153 -1.92 15.31 -17.43
N ASP A 154 -2.60 16.42 -17.16
CA ASP A 154 -2.02 17.48 -16.34
C ASP A 154 -1.79 16.99 -14.89
N ARG A 155 -0.92 17.70 -14.17
CA ARG A 155 -0.50 17.30 -12.83
C ARG A 155 -1.66 17.19 -11.84
N GLN A 156 -2.65 18.09 -11.93
CA GLN A 156 -3.78 18.10 -11.00
C GLN A 156 -4.65 16.85 -11.20
N THR A 157 -4.89 16.46 -12.45
CA THR A 157 -5.61 15.22 -12.78
C THR A 157 -4.86 13.98 -12.27
N LEU A 158 -3.53 13.93 -12.44
CA LEU A 158 -2.72 12.83 -11.91
C LEU A 158 -2.76 12.76 -10.38
N GLU A 159 -2.72 13.91 -9.69
CA GLU A 159 -2.82 13.98 -8.23
C GLU A 159 -4.18 13.50 -7.73
N MET A 160 -5.28 13.88 -8.39
CA MET A 160 -6.61 13.39 -8.06
C MET A 160 -6.75 11.88 -8.27
N HIS A 161 -6.25 11.35 -9.39
CA HIS A 161 -6.28 9.91 -9.63
C HIS A 161 -5.44 9.15 -8.60
N MET A 162 -4.27 9.70 -8.25
CA MET A 162 -3.40 9.14 -7.22
C MET A 162 -4.08 9.13 -5.85
N HIS A 163 -4.83 10.18 -5.51
CA HIS A 163 -5.61 10.24 -4.27
C HIS A 163 -6.61 9.07 -4.19
N THR A 164 -7.39 8.85 -5.25
CA THR A 164 -8.34 7.73 -5.34
C THR A 164 -7.64 6.38 -5.20
N MET A 165 -6.48 6.20 -5.85
CA MET A 165 -5.71 4.95 -5.73
C MET A 165 -5.18 4.72 -4.31
N MET A 166 -4.77 5.78 -3.62
CA MET A 166 -4.35 5.67 -2.23
C MET A 166 -5.51 5.40 -1.27
N GLN A 167 -6.71 5.90 -1.57
CA GLN A 167 -7.94 5.55 -0.85
C GLN A 167 -8.27 4.05 -1.01
N ASP A 168 -8.14 3.50 -2.23
CA ASP A 168 -8.32 2.08 -2.50
C ASP A 168 -7.31 1.20 -1.73
N ILE A 169 -6.03 1.62 -1.69
CA ILE A 169 -5.01 0.94 -0.88
C ILE A 169 -5.36 1.00 0.62
N ALA A 170 -5.78 2.16 1.11
CA ALA A 170 -6.17 2.34 2.51
C ALA A 170 -7.37 1.45 2.90
N ALA A 171 -8.40 1.40 2.05
CA ALA A 171 -9.54 0.52 2.24
C ALA A 171 -9.14 -0.96 2.20
N SER A 172 -8.31 -1.35 1.24
CA SER A 172 -7.78 -2.72 1.12
C SER A 172 -7.03 -3.14 2.38
N LEU A 173 -6.17 -2.27 2.92
CA LEU A 173 -5.45 -2.53 4.16
C LEU A 173 -6.37 -2.71 5.36
N LEU A 174 -7.40 -1.86 5.51
CA LEU A 174 -8.38 -2.00 6.59
C LEU A 174 -9.14 -3.32 6.52
N MET A 175 -9.57 -3.72 5.32
CA MET A 175 -10.25 -5.00 5.11
C MET A 175 -9.32 -6.18 5.43
N GLU A 176 -8.03 -6.10 5.09
CA GLU A 176 -7.07 -7.14 5.46
C GLU A 176 -6.77 -7.18 6.96
N PHE A 177 -6.71 -6.01 7.63
CA PHE A 177 -6.59 -5.98 9.10
C PHE A 177 -7.80 -6.62 9.78
N GLU A 178 -9.01 -6.37 9.28
CA GLU A 178 -10.23 -7.02 9.77
C GLU A 178 -10.13 -8.55 9.66
N LYS A 179 -9.74 -9.06 8.49
CA LYS A 179 -9.54 -10.51 8.28
C LYS A 179 -8.49 -11.09 9.22
N TRP A 180 -7.38 -10.38 9.44
CA TRP A 180 -6.32 -10.80 10.36
C TRP A 180 -6.82 -10.90 11.80
N VAL A 181 -7.59 -9.92 12.27
CA VAL A 181 -8.16 -9.93 13.62
C VAL A 181 -9.12 -11.10 13.79
N LEU A 182 -10.03 -11.32 12.83
CA LEU A 182 -10.98 -12.45 12.87
C LEU A 182 -10.29 -13.82 12.91
N LYS A 183 -9.17 -13.96 12.18
CA LYS A 183 -8.35 -15.17 12.21
C LYS A 183 -7.63 -15.35 13.56
N ALA A 184 -7.15 -14.27 14.16
CA ALA A 184 -6.48 -14.33 15.46
C ALA A 184 -7.44 -14.68 16.61
N GLU A 185 -8.67 -14.14 16.59
CA GLU A 185 -9.73 -14.45 17.55
C GLU A 185 -10.16 -15.91 17.47
N SER A 186 -10.36 -16.43 16.25
CA SER A 186 -10.73 -17.83 16.03
C SER A 186 -9.62 -18.83 16.40
N ALA A 187 -8.35 -18.42 16.34
CA ALA A 187 -7.21 -19.21 16.79
C ALA A 187 -7.06 -19.28 18.32
N GLY A 188 -7.91 -18.58 19.09
CA GLY A 188 -7.89 -18.63 20.55
C GLY A 188 -6.61 -18.04 21.16
N THR A 189 -5.99 -17.06 20.50
CA THR A 189 -4.78 -16.38 21.01
C THR A 189 -5.16 -15.46 22.18
N ILE A 190 -5.48 -16.07 23.32
CA ILE A 190 -5.75 -15.40 24.57
C ILE A 190 -4.38 -14.97 25.13
N VAL A 191 -4.03 -13.70 24.97
CA VAL A 191 -2.98 -13.08 25.78
C VAL A 191 -3.52 -13.05 27.21
N LYS A 192 -3.16 -14.05 28.02
CA LYS A 192 -3.47 -14.05 29.45
C LYS A 192 -2.79 -12.84 30.07
N THR A 193 -3.55 -11.83 30.46
CA THR A 193 -3.04 -10.73 31.27
C THR A 193 -2.55 -11.28 32.61
N PRO A 194 -1.36 -10.88 33.12
CA PRO A 194 -0.74 -11.48 34.32
C PRO A 194 -1.44 -11.21 35.66
N LEU A 195 -2.70 -10.78 35.70
CA LEU A 195 -3.37 -10.29 36.92
C LEU A 195 -4.46 -11.21 37.47
N ALA A 196 -4.48 -12.49 37.07
CA ALA A 196 -5.36 -13.49 37.67
C ALA A 196 -4.52 -14.63 38.28
N SER A 197 -3.92 -14.35 39.42
CA SER A 197 -3.35 -15.34 40.36
C SER A 197 -3.64 -14.91 41.78
#